data_AF-A0A1D7QKJ3-F1
#
_entry.id   AF-A0A1D7QKJ3-F1
#
_cell.length_a   1.000
_cell.length_b   1.000
_cell.length_c   1.000
_cell.angle_alpha   90.00
_cell.angle_beta   90.00
_cell.angle_gamma   90.00
#
_symmetry.space_group_name_H-M   'P 1'
#
loop_
_entity.id
_entity.type
_entity.pdbx_description
1 polymer ?
#
loop_
_entity_poly.entity_id
_entity_poly.type
_entity_poly.pdbx_seq_one_letter_code
_entity_poly.pdbx_strand_id
1 'polypeptide(L)' 'MKFIIEDPIDQSPIELIGKPEDYFGQQAIRVFFPEMDSFLIVENKGDWQVVDETDINPNLVASITKQLKSHSRYN' A
#
# COMPACT_ATOMS: atom_id res chain seq x y z
N MET A 1 -9.60 -4.73 -1.11
CA MET A 1 -8.95 -5.44 -2.23
C MET A 1 -7.85 -6.35 -1.69
N LYS A 2 -7.64 -7.51 -2.31
CA LYS A 2 -6.49 -8.36 -2.04
C LYS A 2 -5.54 -8.26 -3.22
N PHE A 3 -4.23 -8.21 -2.99
CA PHE A 3 -3.23 -8.19 -4.04
C PHE A 3 -1.94 -8.81 -3.54
N ILE A 4 -1.12 -9.30 -4.48
CA ILE A 4 0.17 -9.89 -4.19
C ILE A 4 1.24 -8.93 -4.71
N ILE A 5 2.25 -8.66 -3.90
CA ILE A 5 3.47 -7.97 -4.30
C ILE A 5 4.67 -8.90 -4.18
N GLU A 6 5.76 -8.54 -4.84
CA GLU A 6 7.07 -9.16 -4.64
C GLU A 6 7.83 -8.36 -3.58
N ASP A 7 8.32 -9.03 -2.53
CA ASP A 7 9.14 -8.41 -1.50
C ASP A 7 10.44 -7.87 -2.15
N PRO A 8 10.78 -6.58 -1.98
CA PRO A 8 12.01 -6.02 -2.52
C PRO A 8 13.30 -6.58 -1.90
N ILE A 9 13.23 -7.28 -0.76
CA ILE A 9 14.39 -7.83 -0.04
C ILE A 9 14.73 -9.23 -0.56
N ASP A 10 13.76 -10.14 -0.60
CA ASP A 10 13.99 -11.56 -0.88
C ASP A 10 13.22 -12.11 -2.09
N GLN A 11 12.45 -11.26 -2.77
CA GLN A 11 11.62 -11.60 -3.94
C GLN A 11 10.52 -12.62 -3.63
N SER A 12 10.21 -12.84 -2.36
CA SER A 12 9.09 -13.69 -1.97
C SER A 12 7.75 -13.00 -2.27
N PRO A 13 6.71 -13.78 -2.65
CA PRO A 13 5.38 -13.21 -2.83
C PRO A 13 4.74 -12.91 -1.46
N ILE A 14 4.29 -11.68 -1.26
CA ILE A 14 3.55 -11.25 -0.07
C ILE A 14 2.10 -10.98 -0.45
N GLU A 15 1.16 -11.69 0.20
CA GLU A 15 -0.27 -11.37 0.10
C GLU A 15 -0.60 -10.18 1.01
N LEU A 16 -1.14 -9.12 0.43
CA LEU A 16 -1.57 -7.93 1.13
C LEU A 16 -3.07 -7.70 0.97
N ILE A 17 -3.67 -7.12 1.99
CA ILE A 17 -5.07 -6.69 1.96
C ILE A 17 -5.11 -5.18 2.06
N GLY A 18 -5.58 -4.50 1.01
CA GLY A 18 -5.86 -3.07 1.03
C GLY A 18 -7.31 -2.81 1.38
N LYS A 19 -7.60 -2.01 2.41
CA LYS A 19 -8.94 -1.50 2.72
C LYS A 19 -8.99 0.01 2.52
N PRO A 20 -10.00 0.55 1.82
CA PRO A 20 -10.17 1.98 1.75
C PRO A 20 -10.44 2.53 3.16
N GLU A 21 -9.84 3.67 3.46
CA GLU A 21 -9.97 4.39 4.71
C GLU A 21 -10.05 5.90 4.42
N ASP A 22 -10.76 6.65 5.26
CA ASP A 22 -10.78 8.11 5.17
C ASP A 22 -9.72 8.67 6.13
N TYR A 23 -8.76 9.42 5.60
CA TYR A 23 -7.76 10.11 6.40
C TYR A 23 -8.00 11.62 6.33
N PHE A 24 -8.77 12.14 7.29
CA PHE A 24 -9.13 13.57 7.36
C PHE A 24 -9.74 14.11 6.05
N GLY A 25 -10.64 13.35 5.42
CA GLY A 25 -11.27 13.70 4.14
C GLY A 25 -10.40 13.44 2.91
N GLN A 26 -9.24 12.81 3.07
CA GLN A 26 -8.40 12.34 1.97
C GLN A 26 -8.62 10.83 1.74
N GLN A 27 -8.57 10.44 0.47
CA GLN A 27 -8.64 9.04 0.09
C GLN A 27 -7.37 8.32 0.56
N ALA A 28 -7.56 7.35 1.46
CA ALA A 28 -6.48 6.53 1.98
C ALA A 28 -6.79 5.05 1.79
N ILE A 29 -5.74 4.24 1.88
CA ILE A 29 -5.82 2.78 1.86
C ILE A 29 -4.98 2.26 3.02
N ARG A 30 -5.60 1.53 3.93
CA ARG A 30 -4.88 0.76 4.94
C ARG A 30 -4.46 -0.57 4.34
N VAL A 31 -3.17 -0.84 4.38
CA VAL A 31 -2.56 -2.07 3.86
C VAL A 31 -2.24 -2.97 5.04
N PHE A 32 -2.75 -4.19 5.02
CA PHE A 32 -2.54 -5.21 6.05
C PHE A 32 -1.60 -6.31 5.52
N PHE A 33 -0.58 -6.62 6.31
CA PHE A 33 0.29 -7.77 6.12
C PHE A 33 -0.32 -9.05 6.72
N PRO A 34 0.14 -10.24 6.28
CA PRO A 34 -0.29 -11.51 6.85
C PRO A 34 -0.02 -11.63 8.37
N GLU A 35 1.05 -11.01 8.84
CA GLU A 35 1.47 -11.03 10.25
C GLU A 35 0.67 -10.06 11.15
N MET A 36 -0.45 -9.53 10.65
CA MET A 36 -1.32 -8.53 11.28
C MET A 36 -0.71 -7.13 11.48
N ASP A 37 0.49 -6.89 10.97
CA ASP A 37 1.01 -5.54 10.84
C ASP A 37 0.24 -4.76 9.76
N SER A 38 0.08 -3.45 9.93
CA SER A 38 -0.63 -2.63 8.96
C SER A 38 -0.15 -1.19 8.97
N PHE A 39 -0.19 -0.57 7.81
CA PHE A 39 0.12 0.85 7.65
C PHE A 39 -0.88 1.51 6.70
N LEU A 40 -1.02 2.81 6.85
CA LEU A 40 -1.93 3.66 6.10
C LEU A 40 -1.15 4.44 5.05
N ILE A 41 -1.58 4.29 3.80
CA ILE A 41 -1.10 5.13 2.70
C ILE A 41 -2.19 6.09 2.27
N VAL A 42 -1.82 7.35 2.10
CA VAL A 42 -2.70 8.43 1.65
C VAL A 42 -2.28 8.85 0.26
N GLU A 43 -3.25 9.00 -0.64
CA GLU A 43 -2.99 9.55 -1.97
C GLU A 43 -3.09 11.08 -1.93
N ASN A 44 -1.97 11.76 -2.21
CA ASN A 44 -1.90 13.20 -2.34
C ASN A 44 -1.40 13.55 -3.75
N LYS A 45 -2.29 14.08 -4.60
CA LYS A 45 -1.98 14.51 -5.97
C LYS A 45 -1.30 13.44 -6.86
N GLY A 46 -1.64 12.17 -6.66
CA GLY A 46 -1.11 11.03 -7.41
C GLY A 46 0.17 10.42 -6.83
N ASP A 47 0.68 10.98 -5.73
CA ASP A 47 1.73 10.39 -4.91
C ASP A 47 1.12 9.74 -3.67
N TRP A 48 1.59 8.54 -3.36
CA TRP A 48 1.13 7.77 -2.22
C TRP A 48 2.18 7.86 -1.11
N GLN A 49 1.75 8.28 0.08
CA GLN A 49 2.63 8.51 1.22
C GLN A 49 2.14 7.71 2.42
N VAL A 50 3.06 7.07 3.13
CA VAL A 50 2.76 6.39 4.40
C VAL A 50 2.68 7.45 5.50
N VAL A 51 1.64 7.40 6.32
CA VAL A 51 1.35 8.47 7.30
C VAL A 51 1.35 8.03 8.76
N ASP A 52 1.29 6.72 9.02
CA ASP A 52 1.24 6.16 10.39
C ASP A 52 2.47 5.32 10.75
N GLU A 53 3.40 5.12 9.81
CA GLU A 53 4.63 4.36 10.02
C GLU A 53 5.85 5.10 9.44
N THR A 54 6.94 5.15 10.20
CA THR A 54 8.18 5.85 9.80
C THR A 54 9.28 4.90 9.35
N ASP A 55 9.26 3.65 9.78
CA ASP A 55 10.32 2.66 9.52
C ASP A 55 9.98 1.69 8.38
N ILE A 56 9.09 2.10 7.47
CA ILE A 56 8.71 1.27 6.33
C ILE A 56 9.75 1.36 5.19
N ASN A 57 10.04 0.21 4.58
CA ASN A 57 10.95 0.16 3.44
C ASN A 57 10.35 0.92 2.23
N PRO A 58 11.00 1.97 1.71
CA PRO A 58 10.45 2.77 0.61
C PRO A 58 10.25 1.96 -0.68
N ASN A 59 11.05 0.91 -0.91
CA ASN A 59 10.89 0.03 -2.07
C ASN A 59 9.60 -0.81 -1.97
N LEU A 60 9.20 -1.16 -0.74
CA LEU A 60 7.96 -1.91 -0.50
C LEU A 60 6.75 -1.04 -0.84
N VAL A 61 6.76 0.21 -0.40
CA VAL A 61 5.73 1.21 -0.75
C VAL A 61 5.67 1.41 -2.27
N ALA A 62 6.81 1.48 -2.96
CA ALA A 62 6.85 1.59 -4.41
C ALA A 62 6.19 0.38 -5.11
N SER A 63 6.47 -0.85 -4.67
CA SER A 63 5.84 -2.07 -5.20
C SER A 63 4.31 -2.06 -5.01
N ILE A 64 3.86 -1.66 -3.83
CA ILE A 64 2.42 -1.59 -3.49
C ILE A 64 1.71 -0.55 -4.34
N THR A 65 2.27 0.65 -4.40
CA THR A 65 1.67 1.78 -5.14
C THR A 65 1.66 1.54 -6.64
N LYS A 66 2.67 0.86 -7.19
CA LYS A 66 2.66 0.39 -8.58
C LYS A 66 1.49 -0.55 -8.84
N GLN A 67 1.23 -1.49 -7.93
CA GLN A 67 0.12 -2.44 -8.06
C GLN A 67 -1.24 -1.76 -7.90
N LEU A 68 -1.37 -0.81 -6.98
CA LEU A 68 -2.58 -0.01 -6.80
C LEU A 68 -2.88 0.87 -8.02
N LYS A 69 -1.88 1.57 -8.56
CA LYS A 69 -2.00 2.38 -9.80
C LYS A 69 -2.39 1.52 -11.01
N SER A 70 -1.88 0.29 -11.08
CA SER A 70 -2.28 -0.66 -12.12
C SER A 70 -3.77 -1.03 -12.02
N HIS A 71 -4.32 -1.15 -10.82
CA HIS A 71 -5.74 -1.45 -10.62
C HIS A 71 -6.63 -0.22 -10.87
N SER A 72 -6.19 0.99 -10.51
CA SER A 72 -6.95 2.23 -10.73
C SER A 72 -7.05 2.65 -12.21
N ARG A 73 -6.15 2.17 -13.08
CA ARG A 73 -6.16 2.51 -14.52
C ARG A 73 -7.11 1.67 -15.38
N TYR A 74 -7.73 0.63 -14.83
CA TYR A 74 -8.63 -0.28 -15.57
C TYR A 74 -10.12 -0.11 -15.21
N ASN A 75 -10.52 1.00 -14.60
CA ASN A 75 -11.92 1.28 -14.27
C ASN A 75 -12.47 2.47 -15.05
#